data_AF-A0A355GJY1-F1
#
_entry.id   AF-A0A355GJY1-F1
#
_cell.length_a   1.000
_cell.length_b   1.000
_cell.length_c   1.000
_cell.angle_alpha   90.00
_cell.angle_beta   90.00
_cell.angle_gamma   90.00
#
_symmetry.space_group_name_H-M   'P 1'
#
loop_
_entity.id
_entity.type
_entity.pdbx_description
1 polymer ?
#
loop_
_entity_poly.entity_id
_entity_poly.type
_entity_poly.pdbx_seq_one_letter_code
_entity_poly.pdbx_strand_id
1 'polypeptide(L)'
;MSYPKQINRFSLLICLLVFLSSSLVQKSISAAESSNRMVLLPEQIQLNSREARHGLLIQQMTNGEISGPVRDKVTLASSNPDVVIISDSILVPVGNGTAVITARSGKQEAKSTVTVSGIEIPHAWSFRNDVQPILTKAGCNSGPCHGALAGKGGFRLSLKAYDVLGDYYTIAKQSRGRRIELSDPARSLVLIKPTGAVPHKGG
;
A
#
# COMPACT_ATOMS: atom_id res chain seq x y z
N MET A 1 85.17 9.21 62.59
CA MET A 1 84.34 9.16 63.82
C MET A 1 83.30 8.07 63.64
N SER A 2 83.31 7.11 64.56
CA SER A 2 82.43 5.94 64.59
C SER A 2 81.08 6.30 65.24
N TYR A 3 79.95 5.89 64.65
CA TYR A 3 78.95 4.97 65.24
C TYR A 3 77.69 4.88 64.32
N PRO A 4 76.94 3.77 64.38
CA PRO A 4 76.20 3.15 63.27
C PRO A 4 74.70 3.44 63.33
N LYS A 5 73.96 3.05 62.28
CA LYS A 5 72.54 2.68 62.42
C LYS A 5 72.15 1.54 61.49
N GLN A 6 71.72 0.48 62.14
CA GLN A 6 71.04 -0.71 61.64
C GLN A 6 69.57 -0.35 61.27
N ILE A 7 68.83 -1.31 60.67
CA ILE A 7 67.35 -1.38 60.52
C ILE A 7 66.84 -0.72 59.19
N ASN A 8 65.98 -1.30 58.34
CA ASN A 8 65.15 -2.50 58.44
C ASN A 8 64.83 -3.14 57.08
N ARG A 9 64.58 -4.44 57.14
CA ARG A 9 63.99 -5.29 56.10
C ARG A 9 62.50 -4.96 55.92
N PHE A 10 62.14 -3.97 55.11
CA PHE A 10 60.72 -3.67 54.84
C PHE A 10 60.55 -2.91 53.51
N SER A 11 60.70 -3.60 52.37
CA SER A 11 60.16 -3.11 51.08
C SER A 11 60.02 -4.22 50.03
N LEU A 12 60.06 -5.50 50.44
CA LEU A 12 59.79 -6.63 49.56
C LEU A 12 58.40 -7.21 49.85
N LEU A 13 57.38 -6.34 49.99
CA LEU A 13 56.00 -6.76 50.25
C LEU A 13 54.96 -5.78 49.69
N ILE A 14 55.27 -5.09 48.58
CA ILE A 14 54.33 -4.21 47.86
C ILE A 14 54.30 -4.61 46.38
N CYS A 15 54.05 -5.89 46.10
CA CYS A 15 53.74 -6.33 44.73
C CYS A 15 52.77 -7.52 44.65
N LEU A 16 52.30 -8.07 45.78
CA LEU A 16 51.48 -9.29 45.79
C LEU A 16 50.00 -9.09 46.17
N LEU A 17 49.51 -7.84 46.23
CA LEU A 17 48.13 -7.54 46.66
C LEU A 17 47.41 -6.51 45.75
N VAL A 18 47.71 -6.50 44.44
CA VAL A 18 46.93 -5.70 43.45
C VAL A 18 46.39 -6.56 42.30
N PHE A 19 46.67 -7.87 42.26
CA PHE A 19 46.27 -8.74 41.15
C PHE A 19 45.02 -9.61 41.40
N LEU A 20 44.18 -9.30 42.39
CA LEU A 20 43.02 -10.15 42.74
C LEU A 20 41.68 -9.43 42.86
N SER A 21 41.47 -8.34 42.12
CA SER A 21 40.16 -7.67 42.05
C SER A 21 39.86 -7.07 40.67
N SER A 22 40.19 -7.80 39.61
CA SER A 22 39.61 -7.55 38.29
C SER A 22 38.70 -8.72 37.96
N SER A 23 37.55 -8.77 38.62
CA SER A 23 36.43 -9.59 38.17
C SER A 23 36.08 -9.14 36.76
N LEU A 24 36.43 -9.97 35.77
CA LEU A 24 35.95 -9.85 34.41
C LEU A 24 34.41 -9.81 34.47
N VAL A 25 33.84 -8.63 34.29
CA VAL A 25 32.44 -8.50 33.87
C VAL A 25 32.43 -9.02 32.43
N GLN A 26 32.21 -10.31 32.25
CA GLN A 26 31.82 -10.88 30.97
C GLN A 26 30.45 -10.32 30.64
N LYS A 27 30.43 -9.20 29.92
CA LYS A 27 29.24 -8.69 29.26
C LYS A 27 28.90 -9.73 28.20
N SER A 28 27.95 -10.61 28.50
CA SER A 28 27.38 -11.54 27.54
C SER A 28 26.97 -10.75 26.31
N ILE A 29 27.70 -10.90 25.21
CA ILE A 29 27.23 -10.46 23.91
C ILE A 29 26.08 -11.42 23.60
N SER A 30 24.87 -11.03 24.00
CA SER A 30 23.68 -11.62 23.42
C SER A 30 23.82 -11.38 21.92
N ALA A 31 23.92 -12.46 21.14
CA ALA A 31 23.63 -12.35 19.72
C ALA A 31 22.30 -11.60 19.64
N ALA A 32 22.30 -10.43 19.00
CA ALA A 32 21.05 -9.74 18.74
C ALA A 32 20.22 -10.72 17.90
N GLU A 33 19.20 -11.35 18.48
CA GLU A 33 18.25 -12.12 17.71
C GLU A 33 17.76 -11.21 16.60
N SER A 34 17.95 -11.63 15.35
CA SER A 34 17.43 -10.88 14.21
C SER A 34 15.93 -10.75 14.44
N SER A 35 15.47 -9.52 14.69
CA SER A 35 14.05 -9.24 14.91
C SER A 35 13.34 -9.43 13.58
N ASN A 36 12.87 -10.65 13.34
CA ASN A 36 12.16 -11.03 12.14
C ASN A 36 10.67 -11.09 12.46
N ARG A 37 9.91 -10.10 11.99
CA ARG A 37 8.48 -9.98 12.25
C ARG A 37 7.70 -9.67 10.99
N MET A 38 6.49 -10.18 10.91
CA MET A 38 5.51 -9.79 9.90
C MET A 38 4.95 -8.41 10.23
N VAL A 39 4.71 -7.60 9.19
CA VAL A 39 4.01 -6.31 9.27
C VAL A 39 2.89 -6.24 8.24
N LEU A 40 1.81 -5.55 8.59
CA LEU A 40 0.66 -5.32 7.72
C LEU A 40 0.58 -3.83 7.44
N LEU A 41 0.73 -3.44 6.18
CA LEU A 41 0.88 -2.06 5.77
C LEU A 41 -0.28 -1.58 4.87
N PRO A 42 -0.69 -0.31 5.02
CA PRO A 42 -0.28 0.61 6.09
C PRO A 42 -0.90 0.22 7.46
N GLU A 43 -0.31 0.68 8.56
CA GLU A 43 -0.79 0.36 9.93
C GLU A 43 -2.13 1.04 10.27
N GLN A 44 -2.46 2.13 9.57
CA GLN A 44 -3.71 2.88 9.72
C GLN A 44 -4.28 3.19 8.34
N ILE A 45 -5.58 2.98 8.17
CA ILE A 45 -6.32 3.19 6.92
C ILE A 45 -7.58 3.97 7.22
N GLN A 46 -7.87 4.95 6.36
CA GLN A 46 -9.14 5.67 6.36
C GLN A 46 -9.89 5.38 5.04
N LEU A 47 -11.14 4.96 5.14
CA LEU A 47 -12.03 4.75 4.00
C LEU A 47 -13.19 5.73 4.15
N ASN A 48 -13.27 6.71 3.25
CA ASN A 48 -14.15 7.89 3.40
C ASN A 48 -15.36 7.88 2.45
N SER A 49 -15.71 6.73 1.88
CA SER A 49 -16.93 6.53 1.07
C SER A 49 -17.26 5.04 0.96
N ARG A 50 -18.45 4.74 0.44
CA ARG A 50 -18.87 3.37 0.11
C ARG A 50 -18.05 2.74 -1.01
N GLU A 51 -17.49 3.56 -1.88
CA GLU A 51 -16.73 3.19 -3.07
C GLU A 51 -15.22 3.11 -2.77
N ALA A 52 -14.78 3.60 -1.61
CA ALA A 52 -13.38 3.52 -1.19
C ALA A 52 -12.90 2.07 -1.14
N ARG A 53 -11.70 1.83 -1.65
CA ARG A 53 -11.04 0.51 -1.62
C ARG A 53 -9.59 0.72 -1.23
N HIS A 54 -9.04 -0.21 -0.44
CA HIS A 54 -7.63 -0.16 -0.08
C HIS A 54 -7.04 -1.57 -0.06
N GLY A 55 -5.94 -1.79 -0.79
CA GLY A 55 -5.21 -3.05 -0.76
C GLY A 55 -4.27 -3.13 0.44
N LEU A 56 -4.03 -4.32 0.95
CA LEU A 56 -3.08 -4.54 2.05
C LEU A 56 -1.76 -5.10 1.54
N LEU A 57 -0.66 -4.69 2.17
CA LEU A 57 0.66 -5.26 1.93
C LEU A 57 1.13 -6.00 3.18
N ILE A 58 1.40 -7.30 3.03
CA ILE A 58 1.95 -8.13 4.10
C ILE A 58 3.44 -8.34 3.81
N GLN A 59 4.29 -7.82 4.69
CA GLN A 59 5.74 -7.83 4.50
C GLN A 59 6.44 -8.49 5.67
N GLN A 60 7.58 -9.12 5.39
CA GLN A 60 8.57 -9.50 6.37
C GLN A 60 9.44 -8.28 6.67
N MET A 61 9.70 -8.05 7.95
CA MET A 61 10.61 -7.03 8.44
C MET A 61 11.72 -7.71 9.21
N THR A 62 12.97 -7.40 8.88
CA THR A 62 14.17 -7.94 9.53
C THR A 62 15.03 -6.77 9.99
N ASN A 63 15.34 -6.70 11.30
CA ASN A 63 16.16 -5.63 11.88
C ASN A 63 15.67 -4.20 11.58
N GLY A 64 14.35 -4.03 11.45
CA GLY A 64 13.74 -2.73 11.19
C GLY A 64 13.60 -2.36 9.70
N GLU A 65 13.98 -3.24 8.78
CA GLU A 65 13.86 -3.01 7.34
C GLU A 65 12.93 -4.02 6.69
N ILE A 66 12.21 -3.60 5.63
CA ILE A 66 11.36 -4.50 4.84
C ILE A 66 12.26 -5.45 4.05
N SER A 67 12.20 -6.74 4.35
CA SER A 67 13.00 -7.79 3.70
C SER A 67 12.27 -8.51 2.56
N GLY A 68 10.99 -8.18 2.34
CA GLY A 68 10.18 -8.68 1.21
C GLY A 68 8.85 -9.28 1.64
N PRO A 69 8.05 -9.84 0.71
CA PRO A 69 6.74 -10.37 1.04
C PRO A 69 6.84 -11.61 1.93
N VAL A 70 5.82 -11.82 2.77
CA VAL A 70 5.68 -13.08 3.52
C VAL A 70 5.40 -14.21 2.54
N ARG A 71 6.22 -15.27 2.60
CA ARG A 71 6.16 -16.43 1.67
C ARG A 71 5.16 -17.49 2.12
N ASP A 72 4.94 -17.59 3.41
CA ASP A 72 4.01 -18.55 4.00
C ASP A 72 2.56 -18.14 3.75
N LYS A 73 1.64 -19.10 3.89
CA LYS A 73 0.21 -18.84 3.76
C LYS A 73 -0.25 -17.87 4.85
N VAL A 74 -0.78 -16.72 4.44
CA VAL A 74 -1.36 -15.71 5.33
C VAL A 74 -2.88 -15.82 5.33
N THR A 75 -3.49 -15.66 6.50
CA THR A 75 -4.94 -15.44 6.64
C THR A 75 -5.20 -14.02 7.13
N LEU A 76 -6.23 -13.38 6.58
CA LEU A 76 -6.69 -12.04 6.96
C LEU A 76 -8.07 -12.15 7.61
N ALA A 77 -8.27 -11.43 8.71
CA ALA A 77 -9.56 -11.34 9.40
C ALA A 77 -9.85 -9.90 9.80
N SER A 78 -11.11 -9.47 9.62
CA SER A 78 -11.62 -8.22 10.17
C SER A 78 -12.20 -8.47 11.56
N SER A 79 -11.89 -7.61 12.53
CA SER A 79 -12.53 -7.68 13.85
C SER A 79 -14.00 -7.26 13.83
N ASN A 80 -14.45 -6.56 12.79
CA ASN A 80 -15.82 -6.10 12.64
C ASN A 80 -16.23 -6.10 11.15
N PRO A 81 -16.80 -7.22 10.65
CA PRO A 81 -17.29 -7.33 9.27
C PRO A 81 -18.42 -6.36 8.91
N ASP A 82 -19.17 -5.84 9.90
CA ASP A 82 -20.22 -4.85 9.66
C ASP A 82 -19.64 -3.47 9.32
N VAL A 83 -18.36 -3.24 9.63
CA VAL A 83 -17.62 -2.01 9.28
C VAL A 83 -16.84 -2.21 7.98
N VAL A 84 -16.06 -3.29 7.89
CA VAL A 84 -15.20 -3.57 6.72
C VAL A 84 -15.02 -5.06 6.53
N ILE A 85 -15.17 -5.51 5.28
CA ILE A 85 -14.87 -6.87 4.84
C ILE A 85 -13.61 -6.90 3.99
N ILE A 86 -13.03 -8.09 3.83
CA ILE A 86 -11.86 -8.32 2.98
C ILE A 86 -12.31 -9.19 1.80
N SER A 87 -12.13 -8.68 0.58
CA SER A 87 -12.35 -9.42 -0.67
C SER A 87 -11.05 -9.43 -1.46
N ASP A 88 -10.46 -10.59 -1.70
CA ASP A 88 -9.19 -10.72 -2.45
C ASP A 88 -8.05 -9.80 -1.97
N SER A 89 -7.87 -9.67 -0.64
CA SER A 89 -6.92 -8.75 0.02
C SER A 89 -7.21 -7.26 -0.16
N ILE A 90 -8.38 -6.91 -0.69
CA ILE A 90 -8.89 -5.55 -0.77
C ILE A 90 -9.90 -5.32 0.34
N LEU A 91 -9.72 -4.24 1.09
CA LEU A 91 -10.67 -3.76 2.07
C LEU A 91 -11.86 -3.10 1.38
N VAL A 92 -13.05 -3.55 1.75
CA VAL A 92 -14.33 -3.05 1.24
C VAL A 92 -15.16 -2.54 2.43
N PRO A 93 -15.48 -1.23 2.47
CA PRO A 93 -16.29 -0.64 3.53
C PRO A 93 -17.74 -1.12 3.44
N VAL A 94 -18.34 -1.43 4.59
CA VAL A 94 -19.73 -1.91 4.75
C VAL A 94 -20.55 -0.99 5.66
N GLY A 95 -19.91 -0.38 6.66
CA GLY A 95 -20.55 0.54 7.59
C GLY A 95 -19.53 1.48 8.25
N ASN A 96 -20.01 2.61 8.77
CA ASN A 96 -19.15 3.54 9.51
C ASN A 96 -18.67 2.92 10.83
N GLY A 97 -17.43 3.21 11.23
CA GLY A 97 -16.86 2.74 12.49
C GLY A 97 -15.38 2.40 12.37
N THR A 98 -14.90 1.59 13.31
CA THR A 98 -13.50 1.14 13.34
C THR A 98 -13.44 -0.38 13.40
N ALA A 99 -12.49 -0.95 12.67
CA ALA A 99 -12.15 -2.37 12.72
C ALA A 99 -10.63 -2.55 12.71
N VAL A 100 -10.16 -3.66 13.28
CA VAL A 100 -8.77 -4.07 13.21
C VAL A 100 -8.66 -5.24 12.25
N ILE A 101 -7.86 -5.07 11.20
CA ILE A 101 -7.50 -6.15 10.30
C ILE A 101 -6.30 -6.87 10.88
N THR A 102 -6.39 -8.19 11.00
CA THR A 102 -5.34 -9.04 11.53
C THR A 102 -4.85 -9.99 10.45
N ALA A 103 -3.56 -9.93 10.12
CA ALA A 103 -2.85 -10.90 9.30
C ALA A 103 -2.20 -11.95 10.21
N ARG A 104 -2.37 -13.24 9.89
CA ARG A 104 -1.75 -14.36 10.63
C ARG A 104 -1.01 -15.29 9.69
N SER A 105 0.23 -15.61 10.07
CA SER A 105 1.08 -16.61 9.41
C SER A 105 1.84 -17.40 10.47
N GLY A 106 1.48 -18.68 10.64
CA GLY A 106 2.01 -19.51 11.73
C GLY A 106 1.77 -18.87 13.10
N LYS A 107 2.86 -18.52 13.81
CA LYS A 107 2.82 -17.83 15.12
C LYS A 107 2.92 -16.31 15.02
N GLN A 108 3.14 -15.77 13.82
CA GLN A 108 3.27 -14.33 13.62
C GLN A 108 1.90 -13.70 13.37
N GLU A 109 1.69 -12.53 13.97
CA GLU A 109 0.49 -11.72 13.81
C GLU A 109 0.90 -10.27 13.52
N ALA A 110 0.18 -9.62 12.60
CA ALA A 110 0.34 -8.21 12.28
C ALA A 110 -1.04 -7.55 12.14
N LYS A 111 -1.14 -6.28 12.49
CA LYS A 111 -2.42 -5.57 12.58
C LYS A 111 -2.40 -4.27 11.79
N SER A 112 -3.57 -3.90 11.27
CA SER A 112 -3.83 -2.61 10.65
C SER A 112 -5.20 -2.11 11.15
N THR A 113 -5.26 -0.87 11.62
CA THR A 113 -6.51 -0.25 12.09
C THR A 113 -7.18 0.47 10.93
N VAL A 114 -8.45 0.17 10.69
CA VAL A 114 -9.26 0.74 9.63
C VAL A 114 -10.38 1.56 10.23
N THR A 115 -10.49 2.82 9.84
CA THR A 115 -11.64 3.67 10.14
C THR A 115 -12.44 3.90 8.87
N VAL A 116 -13.74 3.65 8.93
CA VAL A 116 -14.69 3.88 7.85
C VAL A 116 -15.61 5.02 8.23
N SER A 117 -15.79 5.97 7.33
CA SER A 117 -16.70 7.10 7.50
C SER A 117 -17.35 7.51 6.17
N GLY A 118 -18.46 8.23 6.22
CA GLY A 118 -19.09 8.83 5.04
C GLY A 118 -19.73 7.83 4.08
N ILE A 119 -20.10 6.62 4.55
CA ILE A 119 -20.73 5.61 3.69
C ILE A 119 -22.13 6.01 3.18
N GLU A 120 -22.74 6.97 3.86
CA GLU A 120 -24.02 7.59 3.54
C GLU A 120 -23.89 8.71 2.50
N ILE A 121 -22.68 9.25 2.29
CA ILE A 121 -22.44 10.32 1.33
C ILE A 121 -22.35 9.68 -0.07
N PRO A 122 -23.25 10.04 -1.01
CA PRO A 122 -23.17 9.50 -2.37
C PRO A 122 -21.84 9.85 -3.03
N HIS A 123 -21.20 8.89 -3.68
CA HIS A 123 -19.96 9.14 -4.42
C HIS A 123 -20.22 10.06 -5.61
N ALA A 124 -19.52 11.19 -5.62
CA ALA A 124 -19.54 12.12 -6.73
C ALA A 124 -18.61 11.59 -7.84
N TRP A 125 -19.20 10.92 -8.83
CA TRP A 125 -18.47 10.38 -9.98
C TRP A 125 -17.69 11.47 -10.72
N SER A 126 -16.40 11.23 -10.92
CA SER A 126 -15.45 12.10 -11.60
C SER A 126 -15.04 11.49 -12.93
N PHE A 127 -15.27 12.20 -14.04
CA PHE A 127 -14.79 11.74 -15.34
C PHE A 127 -13.27 11.52 -15.36
N ARG A 128 -12.52 12.38 -14.67
CA ARG A 128 -11.06 12.30 -14.58
C ARG A 128 -10.57 11.07 -13.81
N ASN A 129 -11.22 10.75 -12.69
CA ASN A 129 -10.73 9.71 -11.77
C ASN A 129 -11.39 8.36 -12.01
N ASP A 130 -12.63 8.34 -12.50
CA ASP A 130 -13.43 7.13 -12.57
C ASP A 130 -13.62 6.63 -14.02
N VAL A 131 -13.50 7.50 -15.03
CA VAL A 131 -13.73 7.11 -16.45
C VAL A 131 -12.44 7.10 -17.27
N GLN A 132 -11.68 8.18 -17.28
CA GLN A 132 -10.46 8.28 -18.10
C GLN A 132 -9.40 7.20 -17.80
N PRO A 133 -9.18 6.77 -16.54
CA PRO A 133 -8.21 5.72 -16.25
C PRO A 133 -8.62 4.38 -16.87
N ILE A 134 -9.93 4.11 -16.98
CA ILE A 134 -10.45 2.90 -17.64
C ILE A 134 -10.09 2.94 -19.13
N LEU A 135 -10.37 4.06 -19.81
CA LEU A 135 -10.05 4.24 -21.23
C LEU A 135 -8.54 4.14 -21.50
N THR A 136 -7.74 4.67 -20.59
CA THR A 136 -6.28 4.64 -20.68
C THR A 136 -5.74 3.23 -20.47
N LYS A 137 -6.22 2.54 -19.43
CA LYS A 137 -5.84 1.16 -19.13
C LYS A 137 -6.21 0.22 -20.28
N ALA A 138 -7.36 0.44 -20.92
CA ALA A 138 -7.80 -0.30 -22.10
C ALA A 138 -7.06 0.11 -23.40
N GLY A 139 -6.23 1.15 -23.37
CA GLY A 139 -5.49 1.63 -24.53
C GLY A 139 -6.32 2.40 -25.56
N CYS A 140 -7.56 2.78 -25.26
CA CYS A 140 -8.46 3.46 -26.19
C CYS A 140 -7.91 4.81 -26.65
N ASN A 141 -7.34 5.58 -25.72
CA ASN A 141 -6.74 6.90 -25.96
C ASN A 141 -5.23 6.84 -26.27
N SER A 142 -4.77 5.71 -26.83
CA SER A 142 -3.38 5.54 -27.26
C SER A 142 -3.15 6.07 -28.68
N GLY A 143 -1.89 6.40 -28.99
CA GLY A 143 -1.47 6.97 -30.28
C GLY A 143 -1.88 6.15 -31.53
N PRO A 144 -1.86 4.80 -31.51
CA PRO A 144 -2.32 4.00 -32.64
C PRO A 144 -3.85 4.01 -32.89
N CYS A 145 -4.64 4.53 -31.95
CA CYS A 145 -6.11 4.47 -31.98
C CYS A 145 -6.73 5.87 -31.83
N HIS A 146 -7.59 6.09 -30.84
CA HIS A 146 -8.29 7.37 -30.70
C HIS A 146 -7.39 8.47 -30.16
N GLY A 147 -6.26 8.12 -29.53
CA GLY A 147 -5.22 9.07 -29.10
C GLY A 147 -4.31 9.55 -30.23
N ALA A 148 -4.53 9.10 -31.47
CA ALA A 148 -3.84 9.63 -32.65
C ALA A 148 -4.17 11.12 -32.85
N LEU A 149 -3.28 11.87 -33.52
CA LEU A 149 -3.51 13.29 -33.81
C LEU A 149 -4.83 13.54 -34.58
N ALA A 150 -5.18 12.64 -35.51
CA ALA A 150 -6.44 12.69 -36.24
C ALA A 150 -7.59 11.92 -35.55
N GLY A 151 -7.30 11.17 -34.49
CA GLY A 151 -8.20 10.15 -33.94
C GLY A 151 -8.47 9.05 -34.96
N LYS A 152 -9.61 8.37 -34.81
CA LYS A 152 -10.09 7.36 -35.76
C LYS A 152 -11.61 7.47 -35.87
N GLY A 153 -12.19 7.16 -37.04
CA GLY A 153 -13.66 7.10 -37.19
C GLY A 153 -14.43 8.35 -36.75
N GLY A 154 -13.82 9.54 -36.83
CA GLY A 154 -14.41 10.79 -36.32
C GLY A 154 -14.47 10.89 -34.79
N PHE A 155 -13.72 10.05 -34.08
CA PHE A 155 -13.59 10.02 -32.63
C PHE A 155 -12.12 10.19 -32.23
N ARG A 156 -11.80 11.33 -31.62
CA ARG A 156 -10.45 11.69 -31.17
C ARG A 156 -10.45 11.93 -29.67
N LEU A 157 -9.61 11.20 -28.97
CA LEU A 157 -9.27 11.45 -27.58
C LEU A 157 -7.86 12.05 -27.51
N SER A 158 -7.58 12.77 -26.45
CA SER A 158 -6.26 13.24 -26.11
C SER A 158 -5.35 12.05 -25.76
N LEU A 159 -4.10 12.12 -26.17
CA LEU A 159 -3.14 11.05 -25.91
C LEU A 159 -2.98 10.84 -24.41
N LYS A 160 -3.26 9.63 -23.92
CA LYS A 160 -3.18 9.28 -22.49
C LYS A 160 -3.93 10.27 -21.57
N ALA A 161 -5.09 10.76 -22.01
CA ALA A 161 -5.97 11.62 -21.23
C ALA A 161 -5.38 13.00 -20.88
N TYR A 162 -4.45 13.51 -21.71
CA TYR A 162 -3.81 14.82 -21.52
C TYR A 162 -4.80 15.99 -21.40
N ASP A 163 -5.92 15.97 -22.13
CA ASP A 163 -6.96 16.99 -22.11
C ASP A 163 -8.29 16.40 -21.61
N VAL A 164 -8.51 16.52 -20.31
CA VAL A 164 -9.68 15.97 -19.62
C VAL A 164 -10.99 16.56 -20.10
N LEU A 165 -11.04 17.89 -20.29
CA LEU A 165 -12.26 18.57 -20.67
C LEU A 165 -12.59 18.32 -22.15
N GLY A 166 -11.58 18.31 -23.02
CA GLY A 166 -11.74 17.95 -24.42
C GLY A 166 -12.17 16.49 -24.63
N ASP A 167 -11.63 15.56 -23.84
CA ASP A 167 -12.06 14.16 -23.86
C ASP A 167 -13.52 14.01 -23.42
N TYR A 168 -13.90 14.68 -22.33
CA TYR A 168 -15.28 14.68 -21.86
C TYR A 168 -16.23 15.21 -22.95
N TYR A 169 -15.89 16.35 -23.56
CA TYR A 169 -16.68 16.92 -24.65
C TYR A 169 -16.81 15.95 -25.83
N THR A 170 -15.71 15.32 -26.24
CA THR A 170 -15.68 14.40 -27.38
C THR A 170 -16.55 13.16 -27.15
N ILE A 171 -16.56 12.65 -25.91
CA ILE A 171 -17.37 11.49 -25.51
C ILE A 171 -18.84 11.89 -25.33
N ALA A 172 -19.10 12.90 -24.51
CA ALA A 172 -20.45 13.20 -24.03
C ALA A 172 -21.25 14.14 -24.93
N LYS A 173 -20.59 14.97 -25.77
CA LYS A 173 -21.25 16.08 -26.47
C LYS A 173 -21.05 16.09 -27.98
N GLN A 174 -19.85 15.77 -28.48
CA GLN A 174 -19.56 15.80 -29.92
C GLN A 174 -20.51 14.88 -30.70
N SER A 175 -20.87 15.28 -31.93
CA SER A 175 -21.81 14.54 -32.78
C SER A 175 -23.17 14.33 -32.09
N ARG A 176 -23.65 15.37 -31.38
CA ARG A 176 -24.92 15.39 -30.64
C ARG A 176 -25.01 14.30 -29.57
N GLY A 177 -23.90 13.99 -28.90
CA GLY A 177 -23.87 13.05 -27.78
C GLY A 177 -24.09 11.58 -28.16
N ARG A 178 -24.04 11.22 -29.45
CA ARG A 178 -24.40 9.88 -29.97
C ARG A 178 -23.65 8.67 -29.38
N ARG A 179 -22.63 8.89 -28.54
CA ARG A 179 -21.82 7.84 -27.92
C ARG A 179 -22.34 7.42 -26.54
N ILE A 180 -23.24 8.22 -25.95
CA ILE A 180 -23.87 7.99 -24.66
C ILE A 180 -25.38 7.93 -24.87
N GLU A 181 -25.99 6.80 -24.51
CA GLU A 181 -27.44 6.64 -24.48
C GLU A 181 -27.89 6.68 -23.02
N LEU A 182 -28.48 7.79 -22.59
CA LEU A 182 -28.86 7.98 -21.18
C LEU A 182 -30.08 7.16 -20.78
N SER A 183 -30.98 6.88 -21.73
CA SER A 183 -32.19 6.08 -21.46
C SER A 183 -31.89 4.58 -21.35
N ASP A 184 -30.80 4.13 -21.98
CA ASP A 184 -30.30 2.77 -21.96
C ASP A 184 -28.76 2.77 -21.99
N PRO A 185 -28.09 2.98 -20.83
CA PRO A 185 -26.64 3.10 -20.75
C PRO A 185 -25.90 1.93 -21.37
N ALA A 186 -26.46 0.71 -21.29
CA ALA A 186 -25.86 -0.50 -21.84
C ALA A 186 -25.73 -0.45 -23.37
N ARG A 187 -26.51 0.38 -24.06
CA ARG A 187 -26.42 0.60 -25.52
C ARG A 187 -25.47 1.73 -25.94
N SER A 188 -24.86 2.42 -24.99
CA SER A 188 -23.89 3.48 -25.27
C SER A 188 -22.74 2.94 -26.12
N LEU A 189 -22.45 3.58 -27.27
CA LEU A 189 -21.39 3.14 -28.19
C LEU A 189 -20.02 3.08 -27.50
N VAL A 190 -19.77 3.96 -26.52
CA VAL A 190 -18.53 3.96 -25.73
C VAL A 190 -18.34 2.66 -24.92
N LEU A 191 -19.41 1.93 -24.63
CA LEU A 191 -19.38 0.64 -23.92
C LEU A 191 -19.41 -0.56 -24.87
N ILE A 192 -20.25 -0.54 -25.91
CA ILE A 192 -20.47 -1.73 -26.76
C ILE A 192 -19.49 -1.86 -27.93
N LYS A 193 -18.81 -0.79 -28.35
CA LYS A 193 -17.77 -0.89 -29.38
C LYS A 193 -16.50 -1.56 -28.89
N PRO A 194 -15.97 -1.27 -27.68
CA PRO A 194 -14.81 -1.97 -27.14
C PRO A 194 -15.03 -3.47 -26.92
N THR A 195 -16.26 -3.90 -26.67
CA THR A 195 -16.59 -5.32 -26.46
C THR A 195 -16.74 -6.12 -27.76
N GLY A 196 -16.81 -5.45 -28.91
CA GLY A 196 -17.07 -6.08 -30.20
C GLY A 196 -18.54 -6.46 -30.44
N ALA A 197 -19.45 -6.10 -29.53
CA ALA A 197 -20.90 -6.33 -29.70
C ALA A 197 -21.46 -5.60 -30.94
N VAL A 198 -20.80 -4.52 -31.37
CA VAL A 198 -21.01 -3.88 -32.67
C VAL A 198 -19.66 -3.61 -33.34
N PRO A 199 -19.59 -3.50 -34.69
CA PRO A 199 -18.36 -3.18 -35.39
C PRO A 199 -17.69 -1.91 -34.85
N HIS A 200 -16.44 -2.05 -34.40
CA HIS A 200 -15.70 -0.94 -33.80
C HIS A 200 -15.51 0.20 -34.82
N LYS A 201 -15.13 -0.12 -36.07
CA LYS A 201 -14.90 0.83 -37.20
C LYS A 201 -14.03 2.04 -36.87
N GLY A 202 -13.31 1.97 -35.76
CA GLY A 202 -12.43 3.01 -35.26
C GLY A 202 -13.15 4.22 -34.68
N GLY A 203 -14.42 4.14 -34.30
CA GLY A 203 -15.16 5.26 -33.70
C GLY A 203 -16.60 4.89 -33.41
#